data_AF-A0AAE0HEF5-F1
#
_entry.id   AF-A0AAE0HEF5-F1
#
_cell.length_a   1.000
_cell.length_b   1.000
_cell.length_c   1.000
_cell.angle_alpha   90.00
_cell.angle_beta   90.00
_cell.angle_gamma   90.00
#
_symmetry.space_group_name_H-M   'P 1'
#
loop_
_entity.id
_entity.type
_entity.pdbx_description
1 polymer ?
#
loop_
_entity_poly.entity_id
_entity_poly.type
_entity_poly.pdbx_seq_one_letter_code
_entity_poly.pdbx_strand_id
1 'polypeptide(L)'
;MLPHLATLLLLPLGALAAAVHPHPPALARREVSPDNTCGEENSGYTCPGEAACCSQHGYCGSTDAFCLTTAQCQPDFSNSTDACHEPVPGESVSIDGTCGTTEAGTEGYRCPGNATVTSCCSAS
;
A
#
# COMPACT_ATOMS: atom_id res chain seq x y z
N MET A 1 -14.93 33.08 -67.64
CA MET A 1 -15.00 33.46 -66.21
C MET A 1 -14.73 32.22 -65.38
N LEU A 2 -13.48 32.07 -64.94
CA LEU A 2 -13.07 31.15 -63.86
C LEU A 2 -13.63 31.70 -62.54
N PRO A 3 -14.10 30.85 -61.62
CA PRO A 3 -13.20 30.30 -60.60
C PRO A 3 -13.40 28.78 -60.47
N HIS A 4 -12.38 27.95 -60.60
CA HIS A 4 -11.34 27.62 -59.61
C HIS A 4 -11.85 27.05 -58.27
N LEU A 5 -11.48 25.77 -58.09
CA LEU A 5 -11.17 25.06 -56.84
C LEU A 5 -12.30 24.73 -55.86
N ALA A 6 -12.59 23.44 -55.74
CA ALA A 6 -12.25 22.69 -54.52
C ALA A 6 -12.40 21.17 -54.75
N THR A 7 -11.29 20.47 -55.01
CA THR A 7 -10.68 19.50 -54.08
C THR A 7 -11.35 18.12 -54.10
N LEU A 8 -10.96 17.28 -55.07
CA LEU A 8 -10.07 16.13 -54.88
C LEU A 8 -10.66 15.03 -53.96
N LEU A 9 -11.23 14.04 -54.64
CA LEU A 9 -11.56 12.71 -54.15
C LEU A 9 -10.26 12.00 -53.72
N LEU A 10 -10.01 11.90 -52.41
CA LEU A 10 -8.97 11.04 -51.85
C LEU A 10 -9.54 10.32 -50.62
N LEU A 11 -10.15 9.16 -50.85
CA LEU A 11 -10.36 8.16 -49.81
C LEU A 11 -9.04 7.39 -49.64
N PRO A 12 -8.30 7.52 -48.52
CA PRO A 12 -7.24 6.58 -48.25
C PRO A 12 -7.88 5.25 -47.82
N LEU A 13 -7.65 4.23 -48.62
CA LEU A 13 -7.82 2.85 -48.24
C LEU A 13 -6.94 2.58 -47.01
N GLY A 14 -7.57 1.97 -45.99
CA GLY A 14 -6.98 0.94 -45.14
C GLY A 14 -5.61 1.19 -44.52
N ALA A 15 -5.60 1.40 -43.22
CA ALA A 15 -4.67 0.67 -42.37
C ALA A 15 -5.41 0.23 -41.11
N LEU A 16 -5.73 -1.06 -41.06
CA LEU A 16 -5.93 -1.81 -39.83
C LEU A 16 -4.63 -1.70 -39.03
N ALA A 17 -4.52 -0.70 -38.17
CA ALA A 17 -3.51 -0.73 -37.11
C ALA A 17 -4.06 -1.69 -36.05
N ALA A 18 -3.49 -2.89 -36.06
CA ALA A 18 -3.76 -3.95 -35.11
C ALA A 18 -3.75 -3.40 -33.67
N ALA A 19 -4.65 -3.93 -32.86
CA ALA A 19 -4.59 -3.82 -31.41
C ALA A 19 -3.20 -4.30 -30.94
N VAL A 20 -2.34 -3.35 -30.59
CA VAL A 20 -1.14 -3.58 -29.80
C VAL A 20 -1.51 -3.20 -28.38
N HIS A 21 -1.40 -4.01 -27.34
CA HIS A 21 -1.30 -5.45 -27.13
C HIS A 21 -1.92 -5.65 -25.73
N PRO A 22 -2.47 -6.82 -25.42
CA PRO A 22 -3.00 -7.11 -24.10
C PRO A 22 -1.83 -7.21 -23.12
N HIS A 23 -1.62 -6.16 -22.33
CA HIS A 23 -1.04 -6.35 -21.02
C HIS A 23 -2.24 -6.44 -20.06
N PRO A 24 -2.38 -7.48 -19.22
CA PRO A 24 -3.18 -7.28 -18.03
C PRO A 24 -2.65 -6.01 -17.36
N PRO A 25 -3.49 -5.12 -16.82
CA PRO A 25 -2.96 -4.13 -15.90
C PRO A 25 -2.36 -4.94 -14.75
N ALA A 26 -1.04 -5.12 -14.78
CA ALA A 26 -0.30 -5.04 -13.55
C ALA A 26 -0.77 -3.71 -12.97
N LEU A 27 -1.60 -3.82 -11.92
CA LEU A 27 -2.12 -2.77 -11.06
C LEU A 27 -1.45 -1.44 -11.42
N ALA A 28 -2.17 -0.53 -12.10
CA ALA A 28 -1.59 0.74 -12.56
C ALA A 28 -0.72 1.28 -11.43
N ARG A 29 0.61 1.36 -11.67
CA ARG A 29 1.57 1.58 -10.58
C ARG A 29 1.18 2.88 -9.89
N ARG A 30 0.59 2.75 -8.71
CA ARG A 30 0.11 3.87 -7.90
C ARG A 30 1.29 4.81 -7.66
N GLU A 31 1.01 6.11 -7.68
CA GLU A 31 2.05 7.11 -7.47
C GLU A 31 2.58 7.02 -6.04
N VAL A 32 3.86 7.33 -5.85
CA VAL A 32 4.46 7.38 -4.51
C VAL A 32 4.04 8.69 -3.85
N SER A 33 3.64 8.60 -2.59
CA SER A 33 3.16 9.71 -1.80
C SER A 33 4.15 10.88 -1.76
N PRO A 34 3.70 12.13 -1.99
CA PRO A 34 4.53 13.32 -1.84
C PRO A 34 4.67 13.79 -0.39
N ASP A 35 3.83 13.34 0.53
CA ASP A 35 3.69 13.87 1.89
C ASP A 35 3.52 12.79 2.99
N ASN A 36 3.79 11.53 2.64
CA ASN A 36 3.61 10.35 3.49
C ASN A 36 2.15 10.00 3.82
N THR A 37 1.19 10.52 3.06
CA THR A 37 -0.19 10.00 3.06
C THR A 37 -0.37 8.88 2.04
N CYS A 38 -1.20 7.88 2.34
CA CYS A 38 -1.42 6.70 1.50
C CYS A 38 -2.86 6.19 1.61
N GLY A 39 -3.25 5.23 0.78
CA GLY A 39 -4.61 4.68 0.80
C GLY A 39 -5.55 5.32 -0.22
N GLU A 40 -6.71 4.70 -0.41
CA GLU A 40 -7.74 5.18 -1.34
C GLU A 40 -8.17 6.64 -1.05
N GLU A 41 -8.28 7.03 0.23
CA GLU A 41 -8.66 8.39 0.63
C GLU A 41 -7.61 9.45 0.25
N ASN A 42 -6.36 9.03 0.03
CA ASN A 42 -5.25 9.90 -0.33
C ASN A 42 -4.86 9.68 -1.79
N SER A 43 -5.84 9.78 -2.70
CA SER A 43 -5.64 9.62 -4.16
C SER A 43 -5.06 8.27 -4.58
N GLY A 44 -5.16 7.25 -3.73
CA GLY A 44 -4.56 5.94 -3.97
C GLY A 44 -3.03 5.96 -3.92
N TYR A 45 -2.40 6.90 -3.21
CA TYR A 45 -0.95 6.95 -3.08
C TYR A 45 -0.39 5.70 -2.40
N THR A 46 0.81 5.32 -2.84
CA THR A 46 1.64 4.29 -2.21
C THR A 46 2.74 4.90 -1.36
N CYS A 47 3.26 4.11 -0.43
CA CYS A 47 4.33 4.57 0.43
C CYS A 47 5.74 4.52 -0.19
N PRO A 48 6.62 5.47 0.17
CA PRO A 48 8.02 5.43 -0.22
C PRO A 48 8.76 4.30 0.51
N GLY A 49 9.94 3.92 0.02
CA GLY A 49 10.66 2.75 0.53
C GLY A 49 11.14 2.88 1.98
N GLU A 50 11.45 4.10 2.44
CA GLU A 50 11.86 4.40 3.81
C GLU A 50 10.73 4.33 4.85
N ALA A 51 9.48 4.39 4.38
CA ALA A 51 8.25 4.39 5.18
C ALA A 51 7.24 3.39 4.58
N ALA A 52 7.69 2.17 4.30
CA ALA A 52 7.09 1.28 3.30
C ALA A 52 5.63 0.86 3.54
N CYS A 53 5.11 0.96 4.77
CA CYS A 53 3.83 0.40 5.16
C CYS A 53 2.75 1.48 5.25
N CYS A 54 1.62 1.25 4.60
CA CYS A 54 0.46 2.13 4.72
C CYS A 54 -0.43 1.69 5.88
N SER A 55 -0.53 2.51 6.94
CA SER A 55 -1.40 2.23 8.09
C SER A 55 -2.89 2.34 7.74
N GLN A 56 -3.77 1.80 8.58
CA GLN A 56 -5.22 2.00 8.46
C GLN A 56 -5.66 3.46 8.47
N HIS A 57 -4.81 4.35 9.01
CA HIS A 57 -5.08 5.78 9.13
C HIS A 57 -4.65 6.57 7.90
N GLY A 58 -4.14 5.90 6.86
CA GLY A 58 -3.73 6.54 5.61
C GLY A 58 -2.39 7.26 5.71
N TYR A 59 -1.49 6.79 6.58
CA TYR A 59 -0.13 7.32 6.73
C TYR A 59 0.93 6.24 6.53
N CYS A 60 2.04 6.64 5.91
CA CYS A 60 3.21 5.81 5.68
C CYS A 60 4.12 5.73 6.92
N GLY A 61 4.66 4.54 7.18
CA GLY A 61 5.61 4.30 8.27
C GLY A 61 6.31 2.96 8.14
N SER A 62 7.20 2.67 9.10
CA SER A 62 8.07 1.47 9.08
C SER A 62 8.09 0.71 10.41
N THR A 63 7.23 1.07 11.37
CA THR A 63 7.13 0.38 12.66
C THR A 63 6.01 -0.66 12.63
N ASP A 64 6.00 -1.56 13.63
CA ASP A 64 4.95 -2.58 13.77
C ASP A 64 3.52 -1.98 13.76
N ALA A 65 3.33 -0.78 14.32
CA ALA A 65 2.05 -0.07 14.28
C ALA A 65 1.56 0.33 12.86
N PHE A 66 2.45 0.28 11.86
CA PHE A 66 2.13 0.55 10.47
C PHE A 66 2.16 -0.72 9.62
N CYS A 67 3.11 -1.62 9.89
CA CYS A 67 3.41 -2.77 9.04
C CYS A 67 2.66 -4.04 9.43
N LEU A 68 2.16 -4.15 10.65
CA LEU A 68 1.45 -5.35 11.04
C LEU A 68 0.07 -5.43 10.38
N THR A 69 -0.27 -6.61 9.88
CA THR A 69 -1.63 -6.90 9.36
C THR A 69 -2.68 -6.78 10.47
N THR A 70 -2.33 -7.13 11.71
CA THR A 70 -3.14 -6.91 12.91
C THR A 70 -3.35 -5.42 13.23
N ALA A 71 -2.40 -4.55 12.87
CA ALA A 71 -2.54 -3.09 12.89
C ALA A 71 -3.32 -2.54 11.69
N GLN A 72 -3.93 -3.41 10.88
CA GLN A 72 -4.72 -3.06 9.70
C GLN A 72 -3.87 -2.33 8.63
N CYS A 73 -2.63 -2.77 8.43
CA CYS A 73 -1.79 -2.36 7.31
C CYS A 73 -2.50 -2.60 5.96
N GLN A 74 -2.40 -1.65 5.04
CA GLN A 74 -3.04 -1.70 3.72
C GLN A 74 -2.01 -2.09 2.63
N PRO A 75 -1.90 -3.38 2.24
CA PRO A 75 -0.83 -3.85 1.36
C PRO A 75 -0.90 -3.26 -0.06
N ASP A 76 -2.10 -2.98 -0.55
CA ASP A 76 -2.33 -2.41 -1.89
C ASP A 76 -1.83 -0.95 -2.04
N PHE A 77 -1.59 -0.27 -0.91
CA PHE A 77 -1.06 1.11 -0.83
C PHE A 77 0.29 1.17 -0.12
N SER A 78 0.87 0.02 0.19
CA SER A 78 2.23 -0.05 0.70
C SER A 78 3.23 -0.02 -0.47
N ASN A 79 4.51 0.12 -0.17
CA ASN A 79 5.57 0.14 -1.19
C ASN A 79 5.61 -1.17 -2.02
N SER A 80 5.24 -2.27 -1.38
CA SER A 80 5.03 -3.58 -1.97
C SER A 80 3.94 -4.33 -1.20
N THR A 81 3.33 -5.36 -1.80
CA THR A 81 2.31 -6.19 -1.14
C THR A 81 2.83 -6.91 0.10
N ASP A 82 4.15 -7.19 0.14
CA ASP A 82 4.82 -7.89 1.24
C ASP A 82 5.32 -6.93 2.34
N ALA A 83 5.11 -5.61 2.18
CA ALA A 83 5.47 -4.65 3.20
C ALA A 83 4.62 -4.80 4.46
N CYS A 84 3.35 -5.20 4.31
CA CYS A 84 2.52 -5.62 5.42
C CYS A 84 2.85 -7.07 5.80
N HIS A 85 3.02 -7.34 7.09
CA HIS A 85 3.37 -8.67 7.57
C HIS A 85 2.61 -9.06 8.84
N GLU A 86 2.47 -10.37 9.05
CA GLU A 86 1.94 -10.89 10.32
C GLU A 86 2.91 -10.62 11.48
N PRO A 87 2.40 -10.61 12.73
CA PRO A 87 3.24 -10.59 13.92
C PRO A 87 4.25 -11.74 13.94
N VAL A 88 5.49 -11.43 14.30
CA VAL A 88 6.53 -12.42 14.56
C VAL A 88 6.63 -12.64 16.07
N PRO A 89 6.34 -13.84 16.59
CA PRO A 89 6.41 -14.12 18.02
C PRO A 89 7.78 -13.78 18.62
N GLY A 90 7.80 -12.95 19.65
CA GLY A 90 9.01 -12.50 20.34
C GLY A 90 9.75 -11.33 19.69
N GLU A 91 9.41 -10.94 18.46
CA GLU A 91 10.08 -9.86 17.72
C GLU A 91 9.18 -8.64 17.53
N SER A 92 7.94 -8.86 17.08
CA SER A 92 6.96 -7.78 16.87
C SER A 92 6.57 -7.15 18.19
N VAL A 93 6.63 -5.83 18.25
CA VAL A 93 6.26 -5.03 19.42
C VAL A 93 4.75 -4.92 19.51
N SER A 94 4.21 -5.08 20.72
CA SER A 94 2.80 -4.91 21.01
C SER A 94 2.33 -3.50 20.64
N ILE A 95 1.19 -3.43 19.93
CA ILE A 95 0.55 -2.18 19.49
C ILE A 95 -0.65 -1.80 20.37
N ASP A 96 -1.13 -2.72 21.20
CA ASP A 96 -2.38 -2.59 21.98
C ASP A 96 -2.20 -2.92 23.48
N GLY A 97 -0.98 -3.24 23.92
CA GLY A 97 -0.71 -3.63 25.31
C GLY A 97 -1.06 -5.09 25.62
N THR A 98 -1.24 -5.92 24.60
CA THR A 98 -1.26 -7.38 24.70
C THR A 98 0.08 -7.96 24.28
N CYS A 99 0.59 -8.95 25.02
CA CYS A 99 1.92 -9.51 24.77
C CYS A 99 1.94 -11.00 25.11
N GLY A 100 2.89 -11.74 24.54
CA GLY A 100 3.02 -13.18 24.73
C GLY A 100 2.04 -14.00 23.90
N THR A 101 1.97 -15.29 24.19
CA THR A 101 1.11 -16.27 23.50
C THR A 101 0.07 -16.89 24.44
N THR A 102 -0.18 -16.25 25.59
CA THR A 102 -1.10 -16.69 26.64
C THR A 102 -1.96 -15.52 27.11
N GLU A 103 -3.16 -15.82 27.62
CA GLU A 103 -4.07 -14.83 28.21
C GLU A 103 -4.44 -13.71 27.22
N ALA A 104 -4.08 -12.46 27.52
CA ALA A 104 -4.44 -11.29 26.70
C ALA A 104 -3.69 -11.23 25.36
N GLY A 105 -2.56 -11.92 25.20
CA GLY A 105 -1.78 -11.96 23.95
C GLY A 105 -1.82 -13.33 23.29
N THR A 106 -2.33 -13.41 22.06
CA THR A 106 -2.30 -14.64 21.25
C THR A 106 -1.27 -14.59 20.11
N GLU A 107 -0.89 -13.38 19.70
CA GLU A 107 -0.03 -13.13 18.53
C GLU A 107 1.48 -13.24 18.83
N GLY A 108 1.87 -13.42 20.09
CA GLY A 108 3.27 -13.54 20.47
C GLY A 108 4.04 -12.23 20.57
N TYR A 109 3.37 -11.07 20.63
CA TYR A 109 4.06 -9.78 20.74
C TYR A 109 4.99 -9.70 21.94
N ARG A 110 6.08 -8.94 21.81
CA ARG A 110 6.91 -8.52 22.93
C ARG A 110 6.57 -7.10 23.39
N CYS A 111 6.93 -6.77 24.61
CA CYS A 111 6.90 -5.39 25.08
C CYS A 111 8.00 -4.55 24.41
N PRO A 112 7.76 -3.25 24.19
CA PRO A 112 8.84 -2.31 23.93
C PRO A 112 9.82 -2.33 25.11
N GLY A 113 11.13 -2.25 24.84
CA GLY A 113 12.17 -2.41 25.87
C GLY A 113 12.16 -1.37 27.00
N ASN A 114 11.40 -0.27 26.86
CA ASN A 114 11.21 0.73 27.90
C ASN A 114 9.94 0.52 28.76
N ALA A 115 9.08 -0.43 28.40
CA ALA A 115 7.88 -0.75 29.15
C ALA A 115 8.18 -1.87 30.16
N THR A 116 7.64 -1.77 31.37
CA THR A 116 7.64 -2.91 32.28
C THR A 116 6.62 -3.93 31.77
N VAL A 117 6.89 -5.22 31.96
CA VAL A 117 5.95 -6.30 31.60
C VAL A 117 4.54 -6.01 32.16
N THR A 118 4.45 -5.37 33.34
CA THR A 118 3.19 -4.97 33.98
C THR A 118 2.43 -3.84 33.28
N SER A 119 3.08 -2.97 32.49
CA SER A 119 2.40 -1.88 31.77
C SER A 119 2.03 -2.22 30.33
N CYS A 120 2.62 -3.27 29.74
CA CYS A 120 2.43 -3.65 28.33
C CYS A 120 1.94 -5.08 28.12
N CYS A 121 1.95 -5.93 29.13
CA CYS A 121 1.25 -7.21 29.11
C CYS A 121 0.19 -7.07 30.18
N SER A 122 -1.01 -6.61 29.80
CA SER A 122 -2.14 -6.66 30.70
C SER A 122 -2.44 -8.14 30.96
N ALA A 123 -1.77 -8.73 31.95
CA ALA A 123 -2.10 -10.03 32.50
C ALA A 123 -3.51 -9.89 33.05
N SER A 124 -4.46 -10.59 32.44
CA SER A 124 -5.83 -10.71 32.96
C SER A 124 -6.17 -12.17 33.07
#